data_AF-A0AAV9JSE3-F1
#
_entry.id   AF-A0AAV9JSE3-F1
#
_cell.length_a   1.000
_cell.length_b   1.000
_cell.length_c   1.000
_cell.angle_alpha   90.00
_cell.angle_beta   90.00
_cell.angle_gamma   90.00
#
_symmetry.space_group_name_H-M   'P 1'
#
loop_
_entity.id
_entity.type
_entity.pdbx_description
1 polymer ?
#
loop_
_entity_poly.entity_id
_entity_poly.type
_entity_poly.pdbx_seq_one_letter_code
_entity_poly.pdbx_strand_id
1 'polypeptide(L)'
;MFDFLPKLKTLLRFSQTNSSNKPDNDRIQTNMPQSAAEHRSQDRYQHIHHLANSTEGELGIVRSDRTGKLLVAKHTKARQVIRLGDGPIFTYPNEAKILLKTLGGADHPNIIHLFGAERSCIEPGRHFLLLEYCSGGDLLDQIGQFTKMGKAAYGASRHLLLRKVLPADTLAHPPKFAGNCLVPEMFVLHVFVGLVWALAFLHDASEHEAVIHGDLKPDNVLLRWSSRNECGMPDIVLADFGASQLASKTIGVTGTPGYDSPEVVGIAQLKTTAPQAFEWKRKQRVMSTKSDIYQLGHLMYLLTTMQLWTTGADPEALTLPQEYTTQHCRHLATTVAWCFAVRPTKRPSATEDLLTVIDTFREQRDGLFRERGPLPQACWRKAVV
;
A
#
# COMPACT_ATOMS: atom_id res chain seq x y z
N MET A 1 25.06 36.53 22.97
CA MET A 1 25.59 36.53 21.58
C MET A 1 24.68 35.59 20.78
N PHE A 2 23.36 35.76 20.75
CA PHE A 2 22.51 36.87 20.28
C PHE A 2 22.77 37.28 18.83
N ASP A 3 21.81 36.85 17.99
CA ASP A 3 21.27 37.42 16.76
C ASP A 3 22.20 37.89 15.65
N PHE A 4 21.89 37.47 14.42
CA PHE A 4 21.58 38.41 13.32
C PHE A 4 20.92 37.67 12.12
N LEU A 5 19.58 37.64 12.12
CA LEU A 5 18.74 37.95 10.93
C LEU A 5 18.64 39.50 10.84
N PRO A 6 18.01 40.20 9.86
CA PRO A 6 17.51 39.88 8.49
C PRO A 6 17.74 41.05 7.46
N LYS A 7 17.29 40.89 6.19
CA LYS A 7 16.47 41.87 5.39
C LYS A 7 16.33 41.39 3.93
N LEU A 8 15.13 41.03 3.45
CA LEU A 8 14.00 41.86 2.98
C LEU A 8 14.20 42.55 1.61
N LYS A 9 13.21 42.33 0.73
CA LYS A 9 12.66 43.28 -0.27
C LYS A 9 13.58 43.73 -1.41
N THR A 10 13.43 43.09 -2.56
CA THR A 10 13.27 43.74 -3.88
C THR A 10 12.69 42.67 -4.81
N LEU A 11 11.38 42.47 -4.84
CA LEU A 11 10.60 42.77 -6.05
C LEU A 11 9.10 42.68 -5.72
N LEU A 12 8.58 43.68 -5.02
CA LEU A 12 7.16 44.04 -5.03
C LEU A 12 7.07 45.55 -4.77
N ARG A 13 6.77 46.32 -5.81
CA ARG A 13 5.76 47.41 -5.85
C ARG A 13 5.87 48.21 -7.14
N PHE A 14 4.86 48.06 -7.99
CA PHE A 14 3.95 49.05 -8.57
C PHE A 14 3.16 48.27 -9.66
N SER A 15 1.82 48.23 -9.71
CA SER A 15 0.81 49.22 -9.34
C SER A 15 -0.51 48.55 -8.89
N GLN A 16 -1.23 49.21 -7.97
CA GLN A 16 -2.69 49.10 -7.84
C GLN A 16 -3.33 49.74 -9.10
N THR A 17 -4.54 49.46 -9.62
CA THR A 17 -5.85 49.19 -9.02
C THR A 17 -6.80 48.53 -10.06
N ASN A 18 -7.88 47.93 -9.52
CA ASN A 18 -9.24 47.77 -10.05
C ASN A 18 -9.67 46.62 -10.99
N SER A 19 -10.54 45.80 -10.41
CA SER A 19 -11.76 45.14 -10.91
C SER A 19 -11.68 44.22 -12.13
N SER A 20 -11.83 42.90 -11.90
CA SER A 20 -13.08 42.17 -12.13
C SER A 20 -12.86 40.67 -11.92
N ASN A 21 -13.85 40.01 -11.32
CA ASN A 21 -13.85 38.59 -10.98
C ASN A 21 -13.63 37.67 -12.19
N LYS A 22 -12.64 36.77 -12.09
CA LYS A 22 -12.67 35.38 -12.60
C LYS A 22 -11.49 34.59 -11.99
N PRO A 23 -11.67 33.35 -11.49
CA PRO A 23 -10.56 32.55 -11.01
C PRO A 23 -9.79 31.93 -12.18
N ASP A 24 -8.58 32.43 -12.42
CA ASP A 24 -7.54 31.82 -13.25
C ASP A 24 -7.09 30.49 -12.64
N ASN A 25 -7.17 29.39 -13.41
CA ASN A 25 -6.80 28.06 -12.91
C ASN A 25 -6.12 27.18 -13.97
N ASP A 26 -5.22 27.74 -14.78
CA ASP A 26 -4.50 27.01 -15.84
C ASP A 26 -2.99 27.30 -15.94
N ARG A 27 -2.31 27.44 -14.79
CA ARG A 27 -0.84 27.33 -14.73
C ARG A 27 -0.40 26.50 -13.53
N ILE A 28 -0.41 25.18 -13.70
CA ILE A 28 0.42 24.29 -12.88
C ILE A 28 1.54 23.75 -13.78
N GLN A 29 2.56 24.57 -14.04
CA GLN A 29 3.89 24.03 -14.26
C GLN A 29 4.42 23.66 -12.87
N THR A 30 4.29 22.38 -12.50
CA THR A 30 4.77 21.85 -11.22
C THR A 30 6.29 21.84 -11.20
N ASN A 31 6.90 22.42 -10.15
CA ASN A 31 8.20 21.99 -9.67
C ASN A 31 8.10 20.49 -9.34
N MET A 32 8.67 19.66 -10.19
CA MET A 32 8.75 18.21 -10.01
C MET A 32 10.04 17.85 -9.27
N PRO A 33 10.05 16.81 -8.42
CA PRO A 33 11.27 16.31 -7.80
C PRO A 33 12.28 15.81 -8.86
N GLN A 34 13.58 15.98 -8.58
CA GLN A 34 14.67 15.69 -9.54
C GLN A 34 14.67 14.24 -10.06
N SER A 35 14.27 13.25 -9.26
CA SER A 35 14.21 11.83 -9.66
C SER A 35 13.20 11.57 -10.80
N ALA A 36 12.09 12.30 -10.80
CA ALA A 36 11.08 12.24 -11.85
C ALA A 36 11.56 12.95 -13.13
N ALA A 37 12.50 13.91 -13.04
CA ALA A 37 13.06 14.59 -14.20
C ALA A 37 14.03 13.69 -15.00
N GLU A 38 14.71 12.74 -14.35
CA GLU A 38 15.61 11.78 -15.02
C GLU A 38 14.87 10.88 -16.02
N HIS A 39 13.58 10.63 -15.80
CA HIS A 39 12.82 9.67 -16.60
C HIS A 39 11.94 10.34 -17.67
N ARG A 40 11.84 11.67 -17.72
CA ARG A 40 10.60 12.29 -18.23
C ARG A 40 10.71 13.41 -19.27
N SER A 41 11.57 13.28 -20.27
CA SER A 41 11.31 14.06 -21.51
C SER A 41 11.86 13.51 -22.82
N GLN A 42 12.75 12.51 -22.79
CA GLN A 42 13.31 11.89 -24.01
C GLN A 42 13.54 10.38 -23.87
N ASP A 43 13.13 9.78 -22.75
CA ASP A 43 13.29 8.35 -22.56
C ASP A 43 12.25 7.60 -23.40
N ARG A 44 12.65 6.45 -23.95
CA ARG A 44 11.76 5.54 -24.66
C ARG A 44 11.63 4.27 -23.85
N TYR A 45 10.44 3.70 -23.84
CA TYR A 45 10.15 2.52 -23.04
C TYR A 45 9.89 1.32 -23.95
N GLN A 46 10.74 0.30 -23.84
CA GLN A 46 10.55 -0.97 -24.53
C GLN A 46 9.61 -1.85 -23.70
N HIS A 47 8.51 -2.31 -24.29
CA HIS A 47 7.64 -3.29 -23.65
C HIS A 47 8.35 -4.63 -23.55
N ILE A 48 8.49 -5.14 -22.32
CA ILE A 48 9.15 -6.42 -22.02
C ILE A 48 8.11 -7.52 -21.83
N HIS A 49 7.09 -7.25 -21.01
CA HIS A 49 6.09 -8.26 -20.66
C HIS A 49 4.72 -7.59 -20.42
N HIS A 50 3.64 -8.24 -20.85
CA HIS A 50 2.28 -7.84 -20.49
C HIS A 50 1.82 -8.62 -19.25
N LEU A 51 1.55 -7.96 -18.12
CA LEU A 51 1.31 -8.65 -16.85
C LEU A 51 -0.15 -9.07 -16.67
N ALA A 52 -1.12 -8.24 -17.07
CA ALA A 52 -2.56 -8.57 -17.16
C ALA A 52 -3.38 -7.35 -17.63
N ASN A 53 -4.65 -7.59 -18.01
CA ASN A 53 -5.67 -6.55 -18.04
C ASN A 53 -6.27 -6.42 -16.63
N SER A 54 -6.07 -5.27 -15.98
CA SER A 54 -6.77 -4.93 -14.74
C SER A 54 -8.07 -4.19 -15.05
N THR A 55 -8.96 -4.06 -14.06
CA THR A 55 -10.17 -3.22 -14.17
C THR A 55 -9.85 -1.74 -14.40
N GLU A 56 -8.62 -1.30 -14.07
CA GLU A 56 -8.18 0.09 -14.23
C GLU A 56 -7.39 0.34 -15.53
N GLY A 57 -6.98 -0.72 -16.24
CA GLY A 57 -6.23 -0.66 -17.50
C GLY A 57 -5.22 -1.79 -17.69
N GLU A 58 -4.54 -1.79 -18.84
CA GLU A 58 -3.42 -2.68 -19.14
C GLU A 58 -2.23 -2.41 -18.20
N LEU A 59 -1.57 -3.47 -17.72
CA LEU A 59 -0.35 -3.39 -16.91
C LEU A 59 0.80 -4.06 -17.67
N GLY A 60 1.91 -3.37 -17.86
CA GLY A 60 3.08 -3.89 -18.56
C GLY A 60 4.39 -3.62 -17.84
N ILE A 61 5.34 -4.56 -17.94
CA ILE A 61 6.74 -4.29 -17.62
C ILE A 61 7.37 -3.62 -18.83
N VAL A 62 8.02 -2.50 -18.59
CA VAL A 62 8.77 -1.76 -19.59
C VAL A 62 10.22 -1.58 -19.15
N ARG A 63 11.12 -1.43 -20.11
CA ARG A 63 12.53 -1.11 -19.89
C ARG A 63 12.81 0.29 -20.41
N SER A 64 13.40 1.13 -19.58
CA SER A 64 13.95 2.44 -19.97
C SER A 64 15.11 2.25 -20.95
N ASP A 65 15.04 2.84 -22.14
CA ASP A 65 16.15 2.88 -23.11
C ASP A 65 17.36 3.63 -22.53
N ARG A 66 17.10 4.70 -21.76
CA ARG A 66 18.14 5.56 -21.19
C ARG A 66 18.90 4.88 -20.04
N THR A 67 18.18 4.22 -19.14
CA THR A 67 18.77 3.71 -17.88
C THR A 67 18.88 2.18 -17.84
N GLY A 68 18.21 1.47 -18.74
CA GLY A 68 18.10 0.02 -18.72
C GLY A 68 17.24 -0.54 -17.58
N LYS A 69 16.68 0.32 -16.71
CA LYS A 69 15.86 -0.10 -15.56
C LYS A 69 14.51 -0.65 -16.01
N LEU A 70 14.04 -1.69 -15.33
CA LEU A 70 12.69 -2.20 -15.46
C LEU A 70 11.74 -1.35 -14.63
N LEU A 71 10.59 -1.05 -15.20
CA LEU A 71 9.51 -0.24 -14.63
C LEU A 71 8.18 -0.93 -14.93
N VAL A 72 7.15 -0.54 -14.19
CA VAL A 72 5.77 -0.93 -14.47
C VAL A 72 5.05 0.25 -15.11
N ALA A 73 4.52 0.06 -16.31
CA ALA A 73 3.60 0.98 -16.96
C ALA A 73 2.15 0.56 -16.63
N LYS A 74 1.50 1.31 -15.74
CA LYS A 74 0.08 1.15 -15.38
C LYS A 74 -0.75 2.15 -16.15
N HIS A 75 -1.67 1.67 -16.98
CA HIS A 75 -2.65 2.54 -17.63
C HIS A 75 -3.77 2.89 -16.66
N THR A 76 -4.20 4.14 -16.67
CA THR A 76 -5.34 4.60 -15.88
C THR A 76 -6.12 5.67 -16.63
N LYS A 77 -7.41 5.82 -16.32
CA LYS A 77 -8.26 6.88 -16.87
C LYS A 77 -8.54 7.93 -15.81
N ALA A 78 -8.22 9.18 -16.13
CA ALA A 78 -8.61 10.29 -15.30
C ALA A 78 -10.11 10.55 -15.37
N ARG A 79 -10.66 11.10 -14.27
CA ARG A 79 -12.06 11.49 -14.21
C ARG A 79 -12.32 12.65 -15.18
N GLN A 80 -13.38 12.53 -15.96
CA GLN A 80 -13.88 13.63 -16.79
C GLN A 80 -14.73 14.59 -15.95
N VAL A 81 -14.49 15.88 -16.12
CA VAL A 81 -15.25 16.98 -15.54
C VAL A 81 -15.83 17.80 -16.69
N ILE A 82 -17.14 17.97 -16.67
CA ILE A 82 -17.87 18.80 -17.64
C ILE A 82 -18.04 20.18 -17.01
N ARG A 83 -17.54 21.22 -17.67
CA ARG A 83 -17.84 22.62 -17.32
C ARG A 83 -18.77 23.20 -18.37
N LEU A 84 -19.74 24.01 -17.95
CA LEU A 84 -20.64 24.68 -18.90
C LEU A 84 -19.81 25.61 -19.80
N GLY A 85 -19.84 25.37 -21.12
CA GLY A 85 -19.20 26.20 -22.13
C GLY A 85 -17.80 25.76 -22.57
N ASP A 86 -17.15 24.83 -21.85
CA ASP A 86 -15.86 24.26 -22.22
C ASP A 86 -16.02 22.81 -22.67
N GLY A 87 -15.08 22.34 -23.51
CA GLY A 87 -14.96 20.91 -23.83
C GLY A 87 -14.66 20.05 -22.58
N PRO A 88 -14.67 18.71 -22.71
CA PRO A 88 -14.41 17.83 -21.59
C PRO A 88 -13.00 18.02 -21.01
N ILE A 89 -12.90 18.32 -19.70
CA ILE A 89 -11.62 18.48 -19.00
C ILE A 89 -11.37 17.21 -18.18
N PHE A 90 -10.22 16.58 -18.36
CA PHE A 90 -9.81 15.41 -17.58
C PHE A 90 -8.94 15.83 -16.39
N THR A 91 -9.23 15.25 -15.22
CA THR A 91 -8.40 15.48 -14.02
C THR A 91 -7.02 14.83 -14.17
N TYR A 92 -6.17 15.01 -13.16
CA TYR A 92 -5.00 14.14 -12.98
C TYR A 92 -5.44 12.85 -12.27
N PRO A 93 -4.84 11.68 -12.54
CA PRO A 93 -5.15 10.44 -11.83
C PRO A 93 -4.94 10.58 -10.32
N ASN A 94 -5.80 9.93 -9.52
CA ASN A 94 -5.77 10.08 -8.07
C ASN A 94 -4.46 9.56 -7.46
N GLU A 95 -4.04 8.36 -7.87
CA GLU A 95 -2.76 7.75 -7.48
C GLU A 95 -1.57 8.69 -7.76
N ALA A 96 -1.50 9.26 -8.97
CA ALA A 96 -0.45 10.21 -9.33
C ALA A 96 -0.52 11.52 -8.54
N LYS A 97 -1.72 11.98 -8.19
CA LYS A 97 -1.90 13.15 -7.33
C LYS A 97 -1.39 12.87 -5.91
N ILE A 98 -1.71 11.71 -5.34
CA ILE A 98 -1.24 11.34 -4.00
C ILE A 98 0.28 11.21 -4.00
N LEU A 99 0.84 10.35 -4.85
CA LEU A 99 2.28 10.05 -4.85
C LEU A 99 3.16 11.25 -5.21
N LEU A 100 2.82 12.02 -6.25
CA LEU A 100 3.68 13.13 -6.72
C LEU A 100 3.39 14.46 -6.05
N LYS A 101 2.12 14.77 -5.75
CA LYS A 101 1.73 16.11 -5.26
C LYS A 101 1.50 16.16 -3.76
N THR A 102 0.90 15.13 -3.17
CA THR A 102 0.69 15.09 -1.71
C THR A 102 1.94 14.63 -0.99
N LEU A 103 2.51 13.49 -1.39
CA LEU A 103 3.71 12.92 -0.79
C LEU A 103 5.01 13.52 -1.37
N GLY A 104 4.90 14.48 -2.30
CA GLY A 104 6.04 15.18 -2.89
C GLY A 104 7.00 14.31 -3.72
N GLY A 105 6.58 13.12 -4.14
CA GLY A 105 7.47 12.13 -4.74
C GLY A 105 8.54 11.62 -3.77
N ALA A 106 8.24 11.60 -2.47
CA ALA A 106 9.13 11.11 -1.44
C ALA A 106 9.62 9.69 -1.75
N ASP A 107 10.92 9.49 -1.52
CA ASP A 107 11.56 8.19 -1.65
C ASP A 107 11.51 7.48 -0.30
N HIS A 108 10.44 6.72 -0.07
CA HIS A 108 10.25 5.95 1.14
C HIS A 108 10.42 4.45 0.86
N PRO A 109 11.21 3.70 1.64
CA PRO A 109 11.55 2.31 1.32
C PRO A 109 10.34 1.37 1.29
N ASN A 110 9.22 1.72 1.93
CA ASN A 110 8.02 0.89 1.99
C ASN A 110 6.80 1.47 1.25
N ILE A 111 6.99 2.46 0.36
CA ILE A 111 5.91 3.01 -0.49
C ILE A 111 6.35 2.96 -1.95
N ILE A 112 5.43 2.61 -2.84
CA ILE A 112 5.69 2.50 -4.26
C ILE A 112 6.22 3.83 -4.84
N HIS A 113 7.36 3.78 -5.51
CA HIS A 113 7.87 4.95 -6.21
C HIS A 113 7.17 5.15 -7.55
N LEU A 114 6.67 6.37 -7.79
CA LEU A 114 6.13 6.81 -9.08
C LEU A 114 7.11 7.77 -9.75
N PHE A 115 7.76 7.31 -10.82
CA PHE A 115 8.71 8.12 -11.59
C PHE A 115 8.02 9.17 -12.46
N GLY A 116 6.80 8.90 -12.92
CA GLY A 116 6.07 9.82 -13.79
C GLY A 116 4.67 9.34 -14.15
N ALA A 117 3.81 10.27 -14.58
CA ALA A 117 2.42 9.99 -14.97
C ALA A 117 2.04 10.72 -16.26
N GLU A 118 2.36 10.13 -17.40
CA GLU A 118 2.27 10.74 -18.72
C GLU A 118 0.85 10.72 -19.28
N ARG A 119 0.49 11.71 -20.08
CA ARG A 119 -0.81 11.76 -20.77
C ARG A 119 -0.70 11.03 -22.10
N SER A 120 -1.75 10.29 -22.46
CA SER A 120 -1.88 9.77 -23.81
C SER A 120 -2.12 10.90 -24.80
N CYS A 121 -1.37 10.89 -25.89
CA CYS A 121 -1.58 11.77 -27.04
C CYS A 121 -2.68 11.27 -27.97
N ILE A 122 -3.11 10.01 -27.83
CA ILE A 122 -4.10 9.36 -28.70
C ILE A 122 -5.47 9.30 -28.03
N GLU A 123 -5.51 9.02 -26.73
CA GLU A 123 -6.74 8.84 -25.96
C GLU A 123 -6.89 9.93 -24.89
N PRO A 124 -7.76 10.93 -25.08
CA PRO A 124 -8.03 11.95 -24.08
C PRO A 124 -8.41 11.35 -22.73
N GLY A 125 -7.73 11.81 -21.67
CA GLY A 125 -7.96 11.36 -20.29
C GLY A 125 -7.21 10.09 -19.88
N ARG A 126 -6.67 9.30 -20.82
CA ARG A 126 -5.80 8.16 -20.50
C ARG A 126 -4.42 8.67 -20.05
N HIS A 127 -3.90 8.07 -18.99
CA HIS A 127 -2.57 8.34 -18.46
C HIS A 127 -1.79 7.03 -18.30
N PHE A 128 -0.46 7.14 -18.39
CA PHE A 128 0.51 6.06 -18.15
C PHE A 128 1.31 6.40 -16.91
N LEU A 129 1.15 5.60 -15.85
CA LEU A 129 1.94 5.72 -14.63
C LEU A 129 3.16 4.82 -14.74
N LEU A 130 4.35 5.40 -14.59
CA LEU A 130 5.64 4.72 -14.61
C LEU A 130 6.07 4.47 -13.16
N LEU A 131 5.73 3.30 -12.66
CA LEU A 131 5.98 2.86 -11.29
C LEU A 131 7.26 2.03 -11.22
N GLU A 132 7.86 1.96 -10.03
CA GLU A 132 8.94 0.99 -9.80
C GLU A 132 8.48 -0.45 -10.01
N TYR A 133 9.40 -1.29 -10.48
CA TYR A 133 9.16 -2.70 -10.68
C TYR A 133 9.62 -3.49 -9.45
N CYS A 134 8.64 -4.06 -8.74
CA CYS A 134 8.88 -4.95 -7.60
C CYS A 134 8.97 -6.41 -8.08
N SER A 135 10.20 -6.91 -8.22
CA SER A 135 10.49 -8.21 -8.84
C SER A 135 9.96 -9.44 -8.10
N GLY A 136 9.60 -9.31 -6.82
CA GLY A 136 9.00 -10.39 -6.02
C GLY A 136 7.50 -10.58 -6.22
N GLY A 137 6.83 -9.71 -7.00
CA GLY A 137 5.37 -9.72 -7.17
C GLY A 137 4.64 -9.17 -5.94
N ASP A 138 3.37 -9.55 -5.78
CA ASP A 138 2.54 -9.15 -4.64
C ASP A 138 2.53 -10.18 -3.50
N LEU A 139 2.07 -9.74 -2.32
CA LEU A 139 1.99 -10.54 -1.11
C LEU A 139 0.95 -11.66 -1.23
N LEU A 140 -0.13 -11.48 -1.99
CA LEU A 140 -1.13 -12.54 -2.20
C LEU A 140 -0.49 -13.75 -2.89
N ASP A 141 0.26 -13.49 -3.95
CA ASP A 141 0.99 -14.47 -4.73
C ASP A 141 2.06 -15.17 -3.88
N GLN A 142 2.74 -14.43 -2.99
CA GLN A 142 3.72 -14.99 -2.07
C GLN A 142 3.07 -15.86 -0.96
N ILE A 143 1.90 -15.48 -0.42
CA ILE A 143 1.09 -16.34 0.46
C ILE A 143 0.71 -17.63 -0.26
N GLY A 144 0.36 -17.53 -1.55
CA GLY A 144 0.11 -18.69 -2.41
C GLY A 144 1.31 -19.62 -2.52
N GLN A 145 2.54 -19.08 -2.65
CA GLN A 145 3.77 -19.85 -2.67
C GLN A 145 4.01 -20.60 -1.35
N PHE A 146 3.87 -19.92 -0.21
CA PHE A 146 3.97 -20.54 1.11
C PHE A 146 2.95 -21.68 1.29
N THR A 147 1.72 -21.47 0.85
CA THR A 147 0.65 -22.48 0.91
C THR A 147 0.97 -23.72 0.07
N LYS A 148 1.51 -23.54 -1.15
CA LYS A 148 1.93 -24.65 -2.02
C LYS A 148 3.02 -25.49 -1.37
N MET A 149 3.99 -24.84 -0.73
CA MET A 149 5.07 -25.53 -0.03
C MET A 149 4.59 -26.30 1.19
N GLY A 150 3.68 -25.72 1.99
CA GLY A 150 3.06 -26.43 3.10
C GLY A 150 2.28 -27.66 2.66
N LYS A 151 1.54 -27.58 1.54
CA LYS A 151 0.85 -28.75 0.96
C LYS A 151 1.83 -29.86 0.56
N ALA A 152 2.98 -29.51 -0.01
CA ALA A 152 4.02 -30.47 -0.37
C ALA A 152 4.66 -31.13 0.87
N ALA A 153 4.76 -30.40 1.99
CA ALA A 153 5.36 -30.90 3.23
C ALA A 153 4.40 -31.74 4.10
N TYR A 154 3.10 -31.43 4.12
CA TYR A 154 2.13 -32.01 5.08
C TYR A 154 0.94 -32.77 4.44
N GLY A 155 0.87 -32.88 3.10
CA GLY A 155 -0.18 -33.62 2.37
C GLY A 155 -1.48 -32.82 2.13
N ALA A 156 -2.24 -33.21 1.09
CA ALA A 156 -3.39 -32.46 0.57
C ALA A 156 -4.61 -32.37 1.50
N SER A 157 -4.71 -33.24 2.51
CA SER A 157 -5.93 -33.43 3.32
C SER A 157 -6.18 -32.39 4.41
N ARG A 158 -5.31 -31.40 4.59
CA ARG A 158 -5.42 -30.48 5.75
C ARG A 158 -5.73 -29.02 5.45
N HIS A 159 -5.62 -28.53 4.22
CA HIS A 159 -5.75 -27.09 3.94
C HIS A 159 -6.63 -26.83 2.73
N LEU A 160 -7.94 -26.86 2.98
CA LEU A 160 -8.94 -26.35 2.06
C LEU A 160 -9.17 -24.88 2.40
N LEU A 161 -8.51 -24.00 1.66
CA LEU A 161 -9.04 -22.78 1.05
C LEU A 161 -7.93 -22.23 0.12
N LEU A 162 -8.33 -21.78 -1.06
CA LEU A 162 -7.51 -21.46 -2.25
C LEU A 162 -7.19 -22.69 -3.16
N ARG A 163 -8.13 -22.95 -4.08
CA ARG A 163 -8.02 -23.74 -5.33
C ARG A 163 -7.65 -22.72 -6.42
N LYS A 164 -6.71 -22.88 -7.35
CA LYS A 164 -6.25 -24.00 -8.20
C LYS A 164 -4.74 -23.84 -8.52
N VAL A 165 -4.16 -24.93 -9.03
CA VAL A 165 -2.88 -25.06 -9.78
C VAL A 165 -1.62 -25.27 -8.93
N LEU A 166 -1.14 -26.52 -8.85
CA LEU A 166 0.08 -27.05 -9.50
C LEU A 166 0.35 -28.52 -9.07
N PRO A 167 1.09 -29.31 -9.88
CA PRO A 167 1.36 -30.73 -9.66
C PRO A 167 2.48 -30.96 -8.62
N ALA A 168 2.44 -32.14 -8.01
CA ALA A 168 3.47 -32.65 -7.11
C ALA A 168 4.69 -33.12 -7.92
N ASP A 169 5.86 -32.55 -7.65
CA ASP A 169 7.07 -33.30 -7.29
C ASP A 169 8.28 -32.38 -7.12
N THR A 170 9.18 -32.80 -6.22
CA THR A 170 10.58 -32.37 -6.04
C THR A 170 10.87 -31.21 -5.08
N LEU A 171 10.97 -31.49 -3.78
CA LEU A 171 11.94 -30.83 -2.90
C LEU A 171 12.55 -31.89 -1.97
N ALA A 172 13.82 -32.24 -2.22
CA ALA A 172 14.57 -33.26 -1.47
C ALA A 172 14.84 -32.89 0.01
N HIS A 173 14.56 -31.65 0.41
CA HIS A 173 14.62 -31.19 1.80
C HIS A 173 13.51 -30.14 2.04
N PRO A 174 12.40 -30.47 2.74
CA PRO A 174 11.39 -29.46 3.07
C PRO A 174 11.99 -28.41 4.01
N PRO A 175 11.64 -27.12 3.88
CA PRO A 175 11.98 -26.14 4.89
C PRO A 175 11.45 -26.60 6.25
N LYS A 176 12.22 -26.35 7.32
CA LYS A 176 11.72 -26.52 8.69
C LYS A 176 10.72 -25.40 8.98
N PHE A 177 9.48 -25.54 8.51
CA PHE A 177 8.36 -24.81 9.08
C PHE A 177 8.16 -25.32 10.50
N ALA A 178 8.11 -24.41 11.48
CA ALA A 178 7.68 -24.80 12.81
C ALA A 178 6.19 -25.15 12.71
N GLY A 179 5.80 -26.38 13.05
CA GLY A 179 4.40 -26.78 13.19
C GLY A 179 3.56 -26.77 11.90
N ASN A 180 2.25 -26.49 12.04
CA ASN A 180 1.25 -26.49 10.96
C ASN A 180 1.13 -25.13 10.25
N CYS A 181 2.00 -24.16 10.53
CA CYS A 181 1.89 -22.80 10.02
C CYS A 181 2.53 -22.64 8.63
N LEU A 182 1.79 -21.99 7.72
CA LEU A 182 2.19 -21.85 6.32
C LEU A 182 3.17 -20.69 6.09
N VAL A 183 2.98 -19.57 6.79
CA VAL A 183 3.83 -18.38 6.63
C VAL A 183 4.89 -18.36 7.73
N PRO A 184 6.19 -18.18 7.41
CA PRO A 184 7.22 -18.12 8.44
C PRO A 184 7.07 -16.90 9.37
N GLU A 185 7.23 -17.11 10.68
CA GLU A 185 7.21 -16.05 11.72
C GLU A 185 8.03 -14.82 11.32
N MET A 186 9.27 -15.06 10.87
CA MET A 186 10.20 -14.00 10.47
C MET A 186 9.66 -13.14 9.33
N PHE A 187 8.93 -13.74 8.38
CA PHE A 187 8.31 -13.00 7.28
C PHE A 187 7.07 -12.23 7.75
N VAL A 188 6.27 -12.79 8.66
CA VAL A 188 5.13 -12.07 9.28
C VAL A 188 5.62 -10.81 9.98
N LEU A 189 6.67 -10.91 10.80
CA LEU A 189 7.26 -9.75 11.48
C LEU A 189 7.85 -8.74 10.48
N HIS A 190 8.47 -9.21 9.39
CA HIS A 190 9.01 -8.35 8.34
C HIS A 190 7.90 -7.55 7.62
N VAL A 191 6.78 -8.20 7.29
CA VAL A 191 5.59 -7.54 6.73
C VAL A 191 5.06 -6.48 7.68
N PHE A 192 4.91 -6.81 8.97
CA PHE A 192 4.43 -5.87 9.97
C PHE A 192 5.31 -4.61 10.04
N VAL A 193 6.63 -4.78 10.17
CA VAL A 193 7.59 -3.66 10.25
C VAL A 193 7.49 -2.77 9.01
N GLY A 194 7.48 -3.35 7.82
CA GLY A 194 7.40 -2.58 6.57
C GLY A 194 6.11 -1.78 6.44
N LEU A 195 4.96 -2.40 6.75
CA LEU A 195 3.65 -1.74 6.65
C LEU A 195 3.45 -0.68 7.73
N VAL A 196 3.91 -0.90 8.96
CA VAL A 196 3.84 0.13 10.02
C VAL A 196 4.66 1.35 9.61
N TRP A 197 5.85 1.16 9.03
CA TRP A 197 6.66 2.29 8.58
C TRP A 197 5.99 3.07 7.44
N ALA A 198 5.43 2.36 6.46
CA ALA A 198 4.66 2.96 5.37
C ALA A 198 3.45 3.75 5.90
N LEU A 199 2.64 3.14 6.77
CA LEU A 199 1.45 3.78 7.33
C LEU A 199 1.82 4.97 8.22
N ALA A 200 2.90 4.88 9.00
CA ALA A 200 3.35 5.99 9.83
C ALA A 200 3.75 7.18 8.96
N PHE A 201 4.47 6.95 7.86
CA PHE A 201 4.75 8.01 6.89
C PHE A 201 3.46 8.60 6.30
N LEU A 202 2.53 7.78 5.80
CA LEU A 202 1.28 8.26 5.21
C LEU A 202 0.40 9.04 6.20
N HIS A 203 0.37 8.61 7.46
CA HIS A 203 -0.50 9.17 8.49
C HIS A 203 0.11 10.38 9.20
N ASP A 204 1.43 10.59 9.06
CA ASP A 204 2.09 11.76 9.60
C ASP A 204 1.66 13.03 8.85
N ALA A 205 1.19 14.00 9.63
CA ALA A 205 0.70 15.27 9.13
C ALA A 205 1.75 16.39 9.21
N SER A 206 2.98 16.07 9.61
CA SER A 206 4.08 17.02 9.81
C SER A 206 4.57 17.62 8.49
N GLU A 207 4.84 16.78 7.48
CA GLU A 207 5.42 17.17 6.19
C GLU A 207 4.39 17.23 5.05
N HIS A 208 3.28 16.49 5.16
CA HIS A 208 2.21 16.48 4.17
C HIS A 208 0.83 16.31 4.82
N GLU A 209 -0.25 16.54 4.08
CA GLU A 209 -1.60 16.22 4.59
C GLU A 209 -1.71 14.70 4.78
N ALA A 210 -2.15 14.26 5.97
CA ALA A 210 -2.30 12.83 6.27
C ALA A 210 -3.16 12.11 5.21
N VAL A 211 -2.69 10.95 4.76
CA VAL A 211 -3.31 10.15 3.70
C VAL A 211 -3.88 8.89 4.32
N ILE A 212 -5.15 8.60 4.01
CA ILE A 212 -5.77 7.29 4.23
C ILE A 212 -5.52 6.49 2.96
N HIS A 213 -4.83 5.35 3.07
CA HIS A 213 -4.61 4.47 1.92
C HIS A 213 -5.95 3.89 1.45
N GLY A 214 -6.74 3.35 2.37
CA GLY A 214 -8.13 2.96 2.18
C GLY A 214 -8.37 1.58 1.57
N ASP A 215 -7.35 0.96 0.96
CA ASP A 215 -7.46 -0.39 0.38
C ASP A 215 -6.25 -1.28 0.73
N LEU A 216 -5.92 -1.41 2.02
CA LEU A 216 -4.87 -2.36 2.44
C LEU A 216 -5.39 -3.80 2.30
N LYS A 217 -4.74 -4.55 1.40
CA LYS A 217 -4.97 -5.97 1.12
C LYS A 217 -3.68 -6.59 0.54
N PRO A 218 -3.53 -7.92 0.51
CA PRO A 218 -2.29 -8.56 0.08
C PRO A 218 -1.88 -8.20 -1.35
N ASP A 219 -2.84 -7.99 -2.25
CA ASP A 219 -2.62 -7.57 -3.64
C ASP A 219 -1.90 -6.22 -3.75
N ASN A 220 -2.10 -5.34 -2.75
CA ASN A 220 -1.56 -3.98 -2.73
C ASN A 220 -0.24 -3.88 -1.93
N VAL A 221 0.34 -5.03 -1.55
CA VAL A 221 1.64 -5.09 -0.89
C VAL A 221 2.61 -5.83 -1.81
N LEU A 222 3.55 -5.10 -2.40
CA LEU A 222 4.54 -5.64 -3.33
C LEU A 222 5.84 -6.01 -2.62
N LEU A 223 6.60 -6.91 -3.24
CA LEU A 223 7.86 -7.42 -2.74
C LEU A 223 9.01 -6.98 -3.67
N ARG A 224 9.92 -6.16 -3.15
CA ARG A 224 11.06 -5.63 -3.92
C ARG A 224 12.37 -6.23 -3.43
N TRP A 225 13.00 -7.05 -4.27
CA TRP A 225 14.39 -7.45 -4.05
C TRP A 225 15.31 -6.28 -4.39
N SER A 226 16.03 -5.78 -3.40
CA SER A 226 16.94 -4.64 -3.52
C SER A 226 18.36 -5.06 -3.12
N SER A 227 19.31 -4.12 -3.05
CA SER A 227 20.61 -4.41 -2.46
C SER A 227 20.55 -4.51 -0.93
N ARG A 228 19.48 -4.02 -0.29
CA ARG A 228 19.29 -4.05 1.16
C ARG A 228 18.98 -5.46 1.66
N ASN A 229 17.97 -6.10 1.05
CA ASN A 229 17.47 -7.45 1.38
C ASN A 229 17.58 -7.81 2.87
N GLU A 230 16.94 -7.01 3.71
CA GLU A 230 17.08 -7.12 5.17
C GLU A 230 16.66 -8.51 5.65
N CYS A 231 17.53 -9.18 6.43
CA CYS A 231 17.35 -10.59 6.83
C CYS A 231 17.19 -11.59 5.66
N GLY A 232 17.71 -11.27 4.47
CA GLY A 232 17.58 -12.10 3.27
C GLY A 232 16.16 -12.13 2.69
N MET A 233 15.34 -11.12 2.99
CA MET A 233 13.95 -10.99 2.53
C MET A 233 13.78 -9.75 1.63
N PRO A 234 12.78 -9.73 0.74
CA PRO A 234 12.50 -8.57 -0.11
C PRO A 234 11.89 -7.43 0.72
N ASP A 235 12.17 -6.18 0.36
CA ASP A 235 11.50 -5.02 0.96
C ASP A 235 9.98 -5.10 0.72
N ILE A 236 9.21 -4.72 1.74
CA ILE A 236 7.75 -4.65 1.71
C ILE A 236 7.32 -3.28 1.20
N VAL A 237 6.60 -3.20 0.09
CA VAL A 237 6.26 -1.94 -0.58
C VAL A 237 4.75 -1.81 -0.70
N LEU A 238 4.16 -0.83 -0.03
CA LEU A 238 2.74 -0.51 -0.16
C LEU A 238 2.48 0.19 -1.49
N ALA A 239 1.53 -0.33 -2.27
CA ALA A 239 1.20 0.11 -3.61
C ALA A 239 -0.31 0.33 -3.79
N ASP A 240 -0.67 0.87 -4.96
CA ASP A 240 -2.04 1.17 -5.39
C ASP A 240 -2.76 2.27 -4.59
N PHE A 241 -2.38 3.51 -4.87
CA PHE A 241 -2.99 4.70 -4.25
C PHE A 241 -4.24 5.20 -5.00
N GLY A 242 -4.85 4.35 -5.84
CA GLY A 242 -6.04 4.70 -6.62
C GLY A 242 -7.22 5.09 -5.75
N ALA A 243 -7.43 4.36 -4.65
CA ALA A 243 -8.51 4.57 -3.68
C ALA A 243 -8.18 5.56 -2.56
N SER A 244 -6.93 6.05 -2.48
CA SER A 244 -6.46 6.84 -1.34
C SER A 244 -7.11 8.21 -1.26
N GLN A 245 -7.31 8.68 -0.04
CA GLN A 245 -7.96 9.95 0.25
C GLN A 245 -7.16 10.73 1.28
N LEU A 246 -7.20 12.05 1.19
CA LEU A 246 -6.64 12.86 2.27
C LEU A 246 -7.57 12.77 3.49
N ALA A 247 -7.01 12.54 4.67
CA ALA A 247 -7.78 12.38 5.91
C ALA A 247 -8.65 13.60 6.21
N SER A 248 -8.21 14.80 5.82
CA SER A 248 -9.00 16.02 6.00
C SER A 248 -10.09 16.22 4.94
N LYS A 249 -10.15 15.39 3.90
CA LYS A 249 -11.10 15.52 2.77
C LYS A 249 -11.81 14.22 2.43
N THR A 250 -11.72 13.22 3.31
CA THR A 250 -12.35 11.91 3.10
C THR A 250 -13.86 12.04 2.93
N ILE A 251 -14.42 11.36 1.93
CA ILE A 251 -15.86 11.31 1.70
C ILE A 251 -16.26 9.88 1.37
N GLY A 252 -17.23 9.36 2.11
CA GLY A 252 -17.81 8.06 1.86
C GLY A 252 -16.90 6.90 2.23
N VAL A 253 -17.00 5.82 1.45
CA VAL A 253 -16.33 4.55 1.69
C VAL A 253 -15.62 4.10 0.42
N THR A 254 -14.43 3.54 0.58
CA THR A 254 -13.58 2.95 -0.45
C THR A 254 -12.91 1.71 0.12
N GLY A 255 -12.49 0.79 -0.74
CA GLY A 255 -11.79 -0.44 -0.34
C GLY A 255 -12.41 -1.69 -0.94
N THR A 256 -11.76 -2.81 -0.69
CA THR A 256 -12.15 -4.14 -1.17
C THR A 256 -13.00 -4.86 -0.13
N PRO A 257 -14.19 -5.38 -0.50
CA PRO A 257 -15.05 -6.12 0.41
C PRO A 257 -14.30 -7.24 1.15
N GLY A 258 -14.47 -7.29 2.47
CA GLY A 258 -13.87 -8.30 3.34
C GLY A 258 -12.64 -7.83 4.14
N TYR A 259 -12.07 -6.68 3.79
CA TYR A 259 -11.04 -5.99 4.59
C TYR A 259 -11.60 -4.76 5.33
N ASP A 260 -12.90 -4.50 5.18
CA ASP A 260 -13.56 -3.32 5.69
C ASP A 260 -13.55 -3.24 7.23
N SER A 261 -13.34 -2.03 7.74
CA SER A 261 -13.49 -1.74 9.17
C SER A 261 -14.97 -1.67 9.60
N PRO A 262 -15.28 -1.83 10.91
CA PRO A 262 -16.66 -1.83 11.41
C PRO A 262 -17.45 -0.59 11.03
N GLU A 263 -16.82 0.60 11.02
CA GLU A 263 -17.46 1.84 10.60
C GLU A 263 -17.81 1.86 9.11
N VAL A 264 -17.03 1.18 8.26
CA VAL A 264 -17.31 1.05 6.81
C VAL A 264 -18.42 0.02 6.58
N VAL A 265 -18.33 -1.16 7.21
CA VAL A 265 -19.37 -2.20 7.16
C VAL A 265 -20.71 -1.65 7.63
N GLY A 266 -20.72 -0.87 8.73
CA GLY A 266 -21.92 -0.23 9.24
C GLY A 266 -22.60 0.66 8.21
N ILE A 267 -21.84 1.40 7.38
CA ILE A 267 -22.43 2.19 6.29
C ILE A 267 -22.95 1.30 5.16
N ALA A 268 -22.22 0.24 4.79
CA ALA A 268 -22.67 -0.69 3.75
C ALA A 268 -24.01 -1.36 4.11
N GLN A 269 -24.20 -1.74 5.38
CA GLN A 269 -25.43 -2.33 5.89
C GLN A 269 -26.64 -1.39 5.80
N LEU A 270 -26.45 -0.08 5.96
CA LEU A 270 -27.53 0.91 5.82
C LEU A 270 -28.13 0.91 4.40
N LYS A 271 -27.38 0.48 3.38
CA LYS A 271 -27.88 0.41 2.00
C LYS A 271 -29.16 -0.43 1.89
N THR A 272 -29.27 -1.48 2.70
CA THR A 272 -30.44 -2.37 2.71
C THR A 272 -31.39 -2.04 3.85
N THR A 273 -30.87 -1.69 5.04
CA THR A 273 -31.70 -1.50 6.25
C THR A 273 -32.29 -0.10 6.39
N ALA A 274 -31.64 0.94 5.86
CA ALA A 274 -32.08 2.33 5.93
C ALA A 274 -31.53 3.19 4.76
N PRO A 275 -32.08 3.04 3.53
CA PRO A 275 -31.52 3.67 2.33
C PRO A 275 -31.39 5.21 2.38
N GLN A 276 -32.32 5.90 3.06
CA GLN A 276 -32.25 7.35 3.24
C GLN A 276 -31.08 7.75 4.16
N ALA A 277 -30.84 6.99 5.23
CA ALA A 277 -29.69 7.22 6.11
C ALA A 277 -28.37 6.91 5.37
N PHE A 278 -28.35 5.89 4.53
CA PHE A 278 -27.20 5.57 3.67
C PHE A 278 -26.82 6.71 2.72
N GLU A 279 -27.80 7.30 2.02
CA GLU A 279 -27.60 8.45 1.12
C GLU A 279 -26.90 9.63 1.80
N TRP A 280 -27.27 9.92 3.04
CA TRP A 280 -26.67 10.99 3.83
C TRP A 280 -25.30 10.58 4.41
N LYS A 281 -25.22 9.42 5.07
CA LYS A 281 -23.99 8.94 5.73
C LYS A 281 -22.83 8.71 4.76
N ARG A 282 -23.11 8.18 3.56
CA ARG A 282 -22.06 7.94 2.54
C ARG A 282 -21.42 9.22 2.00
N LYS A 283 -21.96 10.40 2.33
CA LYS A 283 -21.41 11.71 1.96
C LYS A 283 -20.63 12.34 3.13
N GLN A 284 -20.55 11.65 4.27
CA GLN A 284 -19.81 12.09 5.46
C GLN A 284 -18.40 11.49 5.50
N ARG A 285 -17.60 11.94 6.47
CA ARG A 285 -16.30 11.35 6.81
C ARG A 285 -16.51 10.06 7.58
N VAL A 286 -16.50 8.93 6.87
CA VAL A 286 -16.67 7.60 7.48
C VAL A 286 -15.31 7.01 7.82
N MET A 287 -14.39 7.02 6.84
CA MET A 287 -13.05 6.47 7.00
C MET A 287 -12.11 7.45 7.70
N SER A 288 -11.08 6.92 8.36
CA SER A 288 -9.99 7.69 8.94
C SER A 288 -8.67 6.93 8.76
N THR A 289 -7.55 7.49 9.20
CA THR A 289 -6.27 6.76 9.27
C THR A 289 -6.40 5.48 10.12
N LYS A 290 -7.32 5.45 11.09
CA LYS A 290 -7.64 4.26 11.89
C LYS A 290 -8.38 3.16 11.11
N SER A 291 -8.92 3.46 9.93
CA SER A 291 -9.47 2.44 9.03
C SER A 291 -8.35 1.60 8.40
N ASP A 292 -7.23 2.23 8.00
CA ASP A 292 -6.04 1.51 7.54
C ASP A 292 -5.44 0.61 8.64
N ILE A 293 -5.47 1.05 9.90
CA ILE A 293 -5.00 0.25 11.05
C ILE A 293 -5.85 -1.02 11.22
N TYR A 294 -7.15 -0.95 10.99
CA TYR A 294 -8.00 -2.14 11.03
C TYR A 294 -7.68 -3.11 9.88
N GLN A 295 -7.42 -2.57 8.68
CA GLN A 295 -7.01 -3.34 7.51
C GLN A 295 -5.61 -3.99 7.70
N LEU A 296 -4.68 -3.30 8.38
CA LEU A 296 -3.41 -3.90 8.83
C LEU A 296 -3.70 -5.11 9.73
N GLY A 297 -4.64 -5.00 10.67
CA GLY A 297 -5.10 -6.13 11.49
C GLY A 297 -5.55 -7.32 10.63
N HIS A 298 -6.38 -7.08 9.60
CA HIS A 298 -6.80 -8.13 8.66
C HIS A 298 -5.62 -8.80 7.96
N LEU A 299 -4.65 -8.03 7.46
CA LEU A 299 -3.44 -8.55 6.82
C LEU A 299 -2.65 -9.45 7.77
N MET A 300 -2.40 -8.98 9.00
CA MET A 300 -1.64 -9.74 9.98
C MET A 300 -2.38 -11.01 10.44
N TYR A 301 -3.69 -10.93 10.61
CA TYR A 301 -4.51 -12.10 10.94
C TYR A 301 -4.55 -13.11 9.78
N LEU A 302 -4.66 -12.64 8.54
CA LEU A 302 -4.60 -13.49 7.36
C LEU A 302 -3.26 -14.23 7.24
N LEU A 303 -2.14 -13.53 7.43
CA LEU A 303 -0.81 -14.14 7.36
C LEU A 303 -0.61 -15.22 8.42
N THR A 304 -1.21 -15.06 9.59
CA THR A 304 -1.04 -15.98 10.72
C THR A 304 -2.05 -17.12 10.73
N THR A 305 -3.27 -16.91 10.22
CA THR A 305 -4.37 -17.89 10.34
C THR A 305 -4.87 -18.45 9.02
N MET A 306 -4.48 -17.84 7.90
CA MET A 306 -5.06 -18.07 6.56
C MET A 306 -6.58 -17.78 6.49
N GLN A 307 -7.10 -16.99 7.44
CA GLN A 307 -8.49 -16.58 7.52
C GLN A 307 -8.58 -15.05 7.62
N LEU A 308 -9.72 -14.49 7.21
CA LEU A 308 -10.04 -13.11 7.51
C LEU A 308 -10.76 -13.04 8.86
N TRP A 309 -10.42 -12.03 9.65
CA TRP A 309 -11.12 -11.73 10.89
C TRP A 309 -12.57 -11.37 10.61
N THR A 310 -13.48 -11.78 11.49
CA THR A 310 -14.88 -11.36 11.41
C THR A 310 -14.98 -9.90 11.84
N THR A 311 -15.22 -8.98 10.90
CA THR A 311 -15.29 -7.55 11.18
C THR A 311 -16.28 -7.24 12.31
N GLY A 312 -15.80 -6.56 13.35
CA GLY A 312 -16.57 -6.18 14.53
C GLY A 312 -16.64 -7.23 15.64
N ALA A 313 -16.04 -8.41 15.47
CA ALA A 313 -15.88 -9.39 16.55
C ALA A 313 -15.00 -8.84 17.69
N ASP A 314 -15.18 -9.41 18.89
CA ASP A 314 -14.47 -9.02 20.10
C ASP A 314 -12.96 -9.32 19.99
N PRO A 315 -12.08 -8.29 20.00
CA PRO A 315 -10.64 -8.50 19.90
C PRO A 315 -10.04 -9.29 21.06
N GLU A 316 -10.68 -9.32 22.24
CA GLU A 316 -10.19 -10.11 23.37
C GLU A 316 -10.29 -11.63 23.11
N ALA A 317 -11.18 -12.03 22.21
CA ALA A 317 -11.31 -13.43 21.78
C ALA A 317 -10.25 -13.84 20.73
N LEU A 318 -9.40 -12.91 20.27
CA LEU A 318 -8.40 -13.21 19.26
C LEU A 318 -7.36 -14.18 19.82
N THR A 319 -7.20 -15.30 19.11
CA THR A 319 -6.11 -16.26 19.35
C THR A 319 -5.35 -16.46 18.05
N LEU A 320 -4.04 -16.63 18.16
CA LEU A 320 -3.17 -17.01 17.06
C LEU A 320 -2.70 -18.47 17.25
N PRO A 321 -2.32 -19.17 16.17
CA PRO A 321 -1.68 -20.48 16.28
C PRO A 321 -0.46 -20.45 17.20
N GLN A 322 -0.19 -21.56 17.88
CA GLN A 322 0.88 -21.69 18.89
C GLN A 322 2.27 -21.34 18.33
N GLU A 323 2.47 -21.55 17.03
CA GLU A 323 3.69 -21.18 16.32
C GLU A 323 3.95 -19.68 16.30
N TYR A 324 2.93 -18.84 16.50
CA TYR A 324 3.05 -17.38 16.64
C TYR A 324 2.92 -16.91 18.10
N THR A 325 2.98 -17.83 19.07
CA THR A 325 3.03 -17.48 20.50
C THR A 325 4.42 -17.71 21.09
N THR A 326 5.46 -17.80 20.24
CA THR A 326 6.86 -17.94 20.66
C THR A 326 7.39 -16.66 21.30
N GLN A 327 8.57 -16.72 21.92
CA GLN A 327 9.26 -15.53 22.43
C GLN A 327 9.46 -14.44 21.36
N HIS A 328 9.63 -14.85 20.11
CA HIS A 328 9.83 -13.96 18.95
C HIS A 328 8.51 -13.38 18.44
N CYS A 329 7.36 -13.96 18.77
CA CYS A 329 6.05 -13.44 18.36
C CYS A 329 5.18 -13.00 19.55
N ARG A 330 5.76 -12.87 20.76
CA ARG A 330 5.02 -12.66 22.03
C ARG A 330 4.10 -11.41 22.07
N HIS A 331 4.34 -10.43 21.20
CA HIS A 331 3.53 -9.21 21.11
C HIS A 331 2.58 -9.19 19.90
N LEU A 332 2.64 -10.21 19.03
CA LEU A 332 1.90 -10.20 17.78
C LEU A 332 0.39 -10.27 18.02
N ALA A 333 -0.07 -11.24 18.83
CA ALA A 333 -1.49 -11.39 19.12
C ALA A 333 -2.11 -10.14 19.75
N THR A 334 -1.44 -9.56 20.75
CA THR A 334 -1.93 -8.35 21.45
C THR A 334 -1.94 -7.14 20.51
N THR A 335 -0.94 -6.99 19.65
CA THR A 335 -0.87 -5.88 18.68
C THR A 335 -1.93 -6.01 17.59
N VAL A 336 -2.17 -7.22 17.08
CA VAL A 336 -3.22 -7.50 16.09
C VAL A 336 -4.60 -7.28 16.70
N ALA A 337 -4.83 -7.75 17.93
CA ALA A 337 -6.07 -7.47 18.66
C ALA A 337 -6.30 -5.97 18.87
N TRP A 338 -5.25 -5.20 19.19
CA TRP A 338 -5.34 -3.75 19.33
C TRP A 338 -5.78 -3.07 18.03
N CYS A 339 -5.26 -3.53 16.88
CA CYS A 339 -5.69 -3.07 15.55
C CYS A 339 -7.18 -3.33 15.30
N PHE A 340 -7.74 -4.41 15.84
CA PHE A 340 -9.15 -4.79 15.69
C PHE A 340 -10.12 -4.11 16.67
N ALA A 341 -9.67 -3.16 17.50
CA ALA A 341 -10.58 -2.42 18.36
C ALA A 341 -11.78 -1.85 17.58
N VAL A 342 -13.00 -2.21 18.00
CA VAL A 342 -14.23 -1.89 17.25
C VAL A 342 -14.39 -0.39 17.04
N ARG A 343 -14.15 0.40 18.10
CA ARG A 343 -14.15 1.86 18.04
C ARG A 343 -12.82 2.36 17.43
N PRO A 344 -12.82 3.15 16.35
CA PRO A 344 -11.60 3.65 15.70
C PRO A 344 -10.65 4.39 16.66
N THR A 345 -11.19 5.13 17.62
CA THR A 345 -10.40 5.87 18.62
C THR A 345 -9.65 4.99 19.61
N LYS A 346 -9.98 3.69 19.69
CA LYS A 346 -9.31 2.71 20.54
C LYS A 346 -8.24 1.90 19.81
N ARG A 347 -8.18 2.00 18.47
CA ARG A 347 -7.09 1.42 17.66
C ARG A 347 -5.81 2.22 17.87
N PRO A 348 -4.62 1.62 17.73
CA PRO A 348 -3.37 2.37 17.79
C PRO A 348 -3.28 3.35 16.61
N SER A 349 -2.52 4.43 16.78
CA SER A 349 -2.01 5.24 15.69
C SER A 349 -0.77 4.58 15.08
N ALA A 350 -0.53 4.78 13.78
CA ALA A 350 0.72 4.31 13.18
C ALA A 350 1.92 5.08 13.77
N THR A 351 1.78 6.40 13.95
CA THR A 351 2.87 7.32 14.30
C THR A 351 3.22 7.36 15.79
N GLU A 352 2.24 7.38 16.69
CA GLU A 352 2.49 7.57 18.14
C GLU A 352 2.46 6.26 18.92
N ASP A 353 1.76 5.24 18.42
CA ASP A 353 1.59 3.96 19.11
C ASP A 353 2.43 2.86 18.44
N LEU A 354 2.15 2.51 17.17
CA LEU A 354 2.80 1.37 16.52
C LEU A 354 4.30 1.58 16.25
N LEU A 355 4.72 2.81 15.94
CA LEU A 355 6.15 3.12 15.85
C LEU A 355 6.90 2.91 17.17
N THR A 356 6.26 3.04 18.33
CA THR A 356 6.96 2.84 19.62
C THR A 356 7.30 1.38 19.88
N VAL A 357 6.56 0.45 19.29
CA VAL A 357 6.80 -0.99 19.42
C VAL A 357 7.56 -1.56 18.22
N ILE A 358 7.76 -0.80 17.15
CA ILE A 358 8.33 -1.32 15.89
C ILE A 358 9.74 -1.89 16.08
N ASP A 359 10.55 -1.28 16.95
CA ASP A 359 11.91 -1.74 17.23
C ASP A 359 11.90 -3.09 17.98
N THR A 360 10.90 -3.33 18.84
CA THR A 360 10.69 -4.66 19.44
C THR A 360 10.40 -5.71 18.37
N PHE A 361 9.56 -5.40 17.37
CA PHE A 361 9.28 -6.31 16.26
C PHE A 361 10.52 -6.54 15.36
N ARG A 362 11.35 -5.51 15.15
CA ARG A 362 12.64 -5.64 14.45
C ARG A 362 13.59 -6.55 15.21
N GLU A 363 13.77 -6.33 16.52
CA GLU A 363 14.62 -7.17 17.36
C GLU A 363 14.17 -8.64 17.36
N GLN A 364 12.86 -8.88 17.41
CA GLN A 364 12.29 -10.22 17.32
C GLN A 364 12.55 -10.89 15.97
N ARG A 365 12.35 -10.17 14.86
CA ARG A 365 12.66 -10.64 13.50
C ARG A 365 14.15 -10.94 13.35
N ASP A 366 15.01 -10.04 13.81
CA ASP A 366 16.46 -10.14 13.68
C ASP A 366 17.02 -11.22 14.62
N GLY A 367 16.36 -11.47 15.76
CA GLY A 367 16.58 -12.63 16.62
C GLY A 367 16.34 -13.95 15.89
N LEU A 368 15.19 -14.09 15.22
CA LEU A 368 14.89 -15.26 14.39
C LEU A 368 15.92 -15.45 13.27
N PHE A 369 16.34 -14.37 12.62
CA PHE A 369 17.36 -14.43 11.57
C PHE A 369 18.72 -14.90 12.12
N ARG A 370 19.15 -14.41 13.28
CA ARG A 370 20.40 -14.86 13.92
C ARG A 370 20.35 -16.34 14.32
N GLU A 371 19.20 -16.81 14.80
CA GLU A 371 19.03 -18.20 15.24
C GLU A 371 18.88 -19.19 14.08
N ARG A 372 18.15 -18.81 13.02
CA ARG A 372 17.69 -19.74 11.98
C ARG A 372 18.30 -19.47 10.60
N GLY A 373 18.95 -18.32 10.41
CA GLY A 373 19.45 -17.87 9.11
C GLY A 373 18.34 -17.36 8.18
N PRO A 374 18.67 -17.10 6.90
CA PRO A 374 17.70 -16.66 5.90
C PRO A 374 16.65 -17.74 5.60
N LEU A 375 15.46 -17.31 5.17
CA LEU A 375 14.49 -18.25 4.61
C LEU A 375 15.06 -18.92 3.35
N PRO A 376 14.84 -20.23 3.15
CA PRO A 376 15.34 -20.95 1.99
C PRO A 376 14.86 -20.32 0.68
N GLN A 377 15.69 -20.40 -0.37
CA GLN A 377 15.35 -19.80 -1.68
C GLN A 377 14.03 -20.33 -2.27
N ALA A 378 13.68 -21.59 -1.96
CA ALA A 378 12.42 -22.20 -2.39
C ALA A 378 11.16 -21.50 -1.83
N CYS A 379 11.30 -20.76 -0.73
CA CYS A 379 10.22 -19.95 -0.15
C CYS A 379 9.77 -18.84 -1.09
N TRP A 380 10.65 -18.35 -1.95
CA TRP A 380 10.39 -17.15 -2.74
C TRP A 380 9.87 -17.51 -4.12
N ARG A 381 8.83 -16.77 -4.55
CA ARG A 381 8.38 -16.83 -5.93
C ARG A 381 9.52 -16.36 -6.85
N LYS A 382 9.69 -17.04 -7.98
CA LYS A 382 10.63 -16.59 -9.02
C LYS A 382 10.14 -15.27 -9.62
N ALA A 383 11.07 -14.35 -9.84
CA ALA A 383 10.76 -13.09 -10.49
C ALA A 383 10.16 -13.31 -11.88
N VAL A 384 9.18 -12.50 -12.23
CA VAL A 384 8.57 -12.47 -13.57
C VAL A 384 9.35 -11.44 -14.39
N VAL A 385 10.46 -11.87 -14.98
CA VAL A 385 11.30 -11.03 -15.86
C VAL A 385 11.19 -11.52 -17.29
#